data_AF-A0A537VHI5-F1
#
_entry.id   AF-A0A537VHI5-F1
#
_cell.length_a   1.000
_cell.length_b   1.000
_cell.length_c   1.000
_cell.angle_alpha   90.00
_cell.angle_beta   90.00
_cell.angle_gamma   90.00
#
_symmetry.space_group_name_H-M   'P 1'
#
loop_
_entity.id
_entity.type
_entity.pdbx_description
1 polymer ?
#
loop_
_entity_poly.entity_id
_entity_poly.type
_entity_poly.pdbx_seq_one_letter_code
_entity_poly.pdbx_strand_id
1 'polypeptide(L)'
;MPSRRRRLVEAKRAGVAQLTNLGSELRNAREQAGMSQEALGETLGWRREKISRIENAQLRSATVLDLVAHSAALGLTSRAKVYPDGPPLRDVGQLWVSQRLLQRISGDWRTQMEVPLTLPGDRRAFDMRLSRDDVS
;
A
#
# COMPACT_ATOMS: atom_id res chain seq x y z
N MET A 1 -12.41 -14.69 -11.31
CA MET A 1 -11.20 -14.00 -11.83
C MET A 1 -11.62 -12.67 -12.45
N PRO A 2 -11.16 -11.51 -11.97
CA PRO A 2 -11.47 -10.24 -12.61
C PRO A 2 -10.90 -10.21 -14.04
N SER A 3 -11.70 -9.71 -14.99
CA SER A 3 -11.28 -9.60 -16.39
C SER A 3 -10.03 -8.71 -16.51
N ARG A 4 -9.18 -8.98 -17.50
CA ARG A 4 -7.95 -8.21 -17.76
C ARG A 4 -8.22 -6.70 -17.85
N ARG A 5 -9.38 -6.33 -18.41
CA ARG A 5 -9.85 -4.93 -18.53
C ARG A 5 -10.20 -4.30 -17.17
N ARG A 6 -10.89 -5.03 -16.29
CA ARG A 6 -11.19 -4.56 -14.93
C ARG A 6 -9.92 -4.34 -14.11
N ARG A 7 -8.95 -5.26 -14.21
CA ARG A 7 -7.64 -5.13 -13.56
C ARG A 7 -6.88 -3.88 -13.99
N LEU A 8 -6.89 -3.53 -15.27
CA LEU A 8 -6.26 -2.29 -15.76
C LEU A 8 -6.90 -1.01 -15.21
N VAL A 9 -8.22 -1.00 -15.03
CA VAL A 9 -8.94 0.14 -14.45
C VAL A 9 -8.63 0.30 -12.96
N GLU A 10 -8.65 -0.79 -12.21
CA GLU A 10 -8.28 -0.83 -10.79
C GLU A 10 -6.81 -0.40 -10.60
N ALA A 11 -5.90 -0.90 -11.43
CA ALA A 11 -4.49 -0.51 -11.42
C ALA A 11 -4.28 1.00 -11.69
N LYS A 12 -5.04 1.59 -12.61
CA LYS A 12 -4.96 3.03 -12.89
C LYS A 12 -5.39 3.87 -11.68
N ARG A 13 -6.43 3.44 -10.94
CA ARG A 13 -6.88 4.12 -9.71
C ARG A 13 -5.84 3.97 -8.60
N ALA A 14 -5.32 2.77 -8.40
CA ALA A 14 -4.26 2.50 -7.43
C ALA A 14 -3.00 3.34 -7.72
N GLY A 15 -2.59 3.45 -8.99
CA GLY A 15 -1.44 4.27 -9.39
C GLY A 15 -1.62 5.77 -9.11
N VAL A 16 -2.82 6.32 -9.30
CA VAL A 16 -3.11 7.72 -8.94
C VAL A 16 -3.02 7.91 -7.42
N ALA A 17 -3.62 7.03 -6.63
CA ALA A 17 -3.52 7.10 -5.17
C ALA A 17 -2.08 7.01 -4.67
N GLN A 18 -1.28 6.11 -5.28
CA GLN A 18 0.14 5.94 -4.96
C GLN A 18 0.94 7.21 -5.25
N LEU A 19 0.71 7.88 -6.39
CA LEU A 19 1.37 9.16 -6.70
C LEU A 19 0.97 10.27 -5.73
N THR A 20 -0.31 10.35 -5.32
CA THR A 20 -0.79 11.33 -4.33
C THR A 20 -0.10 11.13 -2.98
N ASN A 21 0.02 9.89 -2.52
CA ASN A 21 0.69 9.58 -1.26
C ASN A 21 2.18 9.94 -1.33
N LEU A 22 2.87 9.52 -2.40
CA LEU A 22 4.28 9.84 -2.60
C LEU A 22 4.54 11.36 -2.65
N GLY A 23 3.72 12.11 -3.39
CA GLY A 23 3.84 13.57 -3.44
C GLY A 23 3.69 14.21 -2.05
N SER A 24 2.77 13.70 -1.25
CA SER A 24 2.53 14.18 0.12
C SER A 24 3.67 13.81 1.08
N GLU A 25 4.21 12.59 0.99
CA GLU A 25 5.38 12.15 1.77
C GLU A 25 6.60 13.01 1.48
N LEU A 26 6.88 13.29 0.19
CA LEU A 26 7.99 14.14 -0.21
C LEU A 26 7.83 15.58 0.28
N ARG A 27 6.61 16.15 0.18
CA ARG A 27 6.30 17.47 0.74
C ARG A 27 6.57 17.51 2.24
N ASN A 28 6.02 16.54 2.99
CA ASN A 28 6.18 16.49 4.44
C ASN A 28 7.65 16.38 4.84
N ALA A 29 8.42 15.53 4.14
CA ALA A 29 9.85 15.39 4.37
C ALA A 29 10.60 16.71 4.09
N ARG A 30 10.28 17.40 2.99
CA ARG A 30 10.87 18.70 2.67
C ARG A 30 10.56 19.74 3.76
N GLU A 31 9.32 19.80 4.21
CA GLU A 31 8.88 20.74 5.24
C GLU A 31 9.52 20.45 6.61
N GLN A 32 9.64 19.18 6.97
CA GLN A 32 10.38 18.75 8.18
C GLN A 32 11.86 19.09 8.11
N ALA A 33 12.46 19.06 6.92
CA ALA A 33 13.83 19.52 6.68
C ALA A 33 13.96 21.06 6.64
N GLY A 34 12.86 21.82 6.78
CA GLY A 34 12.86 23.28 6.72
C GLY A 34 13.24 23.86 5.35
N MET A 35 13.20 23.04 4.29
CA MET A 35 13.68 23.40 2.97
C MET A 35 12.54 24.00 2.12
N SER A 36 12.78 25.11 1.43
CA SER A 36 11.80 25.64 0.47
C SER A 36 11.78 24.80 -0.82
N GLN A 37 10.71 24.91 -1.61
CA GLN A 37 10.67 24.27 -2.94
C GLN A 37 11.73 24.85 -3.89
N GLU A 38 12.11 26.11 -3.70
CA GLU A 38 13.15 26.79 -4.49
C GLU A 38 14.53 26.24 -4.15
N ALA A 39 14.87 26.14 -2.86
CA ALA A 39 16.13 25.57 -2.40
C ALA A 39 16.31 24.10 -2.83
N LEU A 40 15.23 23.32 -2.77
CA LEU A 40 15.23 21.95 -3.28
C LEU A 40 15.40 21.91 -4.81
N GLY A 41 14.74 22.84 -5.52
CA GLY A 41 14.91 23.03 -6.96
C GLY A 41 16.36 23.32 -7.33
N GLU A 42 17.01 24.26 -6.65
CA GLU A 42 18.42 24.59 -6.84
C GLU A 42 19.33 23.38 -6.62
N THR A 43 19.11 22.63 -5.54
CA THR A 43 19.86 21.40 -5.22
C THR A 43 19.76 20.35 -6.33
N LEU A 44 18.59 20.25 -6.96
CA LEU A 44 18.30 19.26 -8.01
C LEU A 44 18.54 19.79 -9.44
N GLY A 45 18.87 21.07 -9.61
CA GLY A 45 18.91 21.74 -10.91
C GLY A 45 17.54 21.81 -11.60
N TRP A 46 16.44 21.84 -10.84
CA TRP A 46 15.07 21.88 -11.33
C TRP A 46 14.38 23.20 -11.02
N ARG A 47 13.41 23.57 -11.86
CA ARG A 47 12.52 24.68 -11.56
C ARG A 47 11.57 24.33 -10.41
N ARG A 48 11.26 25.31 -9.55
CA ARG A 48 10.31 25.18 -8.44
C ARG A 48 8.96 24.60 -8.87
N GLU A 49 8.48 24.92 -10.07
CA GLU A 49 7.20 24.39 -10.59
C GLU A 49 7.24 22.87 -10.74
N LYS A 50 8.39 22.29 -11.11
CA LYS A 50 8.54 20.82 -11.18
C LYS A 50 8.39 20.21 -9.79
N ILE A 51 9.03 20.81 -8.78
CA ILE A 51 8.92 20.42 -7.37
C ILE A 51 7.45 20.47 -6.91
N SER A 52 6.79 21.60 -7.11
CA SER A 52 5.39 21.80 -6.73
C SER A 52 4.46 20.79 -7.41
N ARG A 53 4.64 20.52 -8.71
CA ARG A 53 3.81 19.54 -9.43
C ARG A 53 4.06 18.10 -8.99
N ILE A 54 5.29 17.74 -8.59
CA ILE A 54 5.59 16.43 -8.01
C ILE A 54 4.91 16.29 -6.65
N GLU A 55 5.09 17.26 -5.75
CA GLU A 55 4.51 17.24 -4.40
C GLU A 55 2.98 17.24 -4.40
N ASN A 56 2.34 17.90 -5.37
CA ASN A 56 0.89 17.89 -5.55
C ASN A 56 0.38 16.69 -6.37
N ALA A 57 1.24 15.76 -6.77
CA ALA A 57 0.91 14.63 -7.68
C ALA A 57 0.25 15.07 -9.01
N GLN A 58 0.56 16.28 -9.47
CA GLN A 58 0.07 16.88 -10.71
C GLN A 58 1.01 16.62 -11.90
N LEU A 59 2.23 16.13 -11.65
CA LEU A 59 3.15 15.71 -12.71
C LEU A 59 2.98 14.21 -12.99
N ARG A 60 2.03 13.85 -13.86
CA ARG A 60 1.83 12.46 -14.29
C ARG A 60 3.02 11.85 -15.03
N SER A 61 3.91 12.70 -15.56
CA SER A 61 5.16 12.31 -16.22
C SER A 61 6.35 12.26 -15.27
N ALA A 62 6.15 12.42 -13.96
CA ALA A 62 7.23 12.25 -12.99
C ALA A 62 7.75 10.81 -13.09
N THR A 63 9.03 10.69 -13.39
CA THR A 63 9.68 9.40 -13.54
C THR A 63 10.04 8.84 -12.17
N VAL A 64 10.30 7.53 -12.09
CA VAL A 64 10.90 6.93 -10.89
C VAL A 64 12.22 7.62 -10.53
N LEU A 65 13.00 8.02 -11.54
CA LEU A 65 14.27 8.74 -11.35
C LEU A 65 14.05 10.11 -10.70
N ASP A 66 13.01 10.84 -11.09
CA ASP A 66 12.66 12.11 -10.44
C ASP A 66 12.34 11.91 -8.96
N LEU A 67 11.55 10.87 -8.63
CA LEU A 67 11.19 10.58 -7.25
C LEU A 67 12.40 10.16 -6.41
N VAL A 68 13.31 9.37 -6.99
CA VAL A 68 14.56 8.95 -6.32
C VAL A 68 15.47 10.14 -6.08
N ALA A 69 15.69 11.01 -7.07
CA ALA A 69 16.53 12.20 -6.92
C ALA A 69 15.96 13.16 -5.86
N HIS A 70 14.64 13.42 -5.91
CA HIS A 70 13.96 14.24 -4.92
C HIS A 70 14.09 13.68 -3.50
N SER A 71 13.90 12.37 -3.34
CA SER A 71 14.08 11.70 -2.04
C SER A 71 15.52 11.82 -1.55
N ALA A 72 16.49 11.57 -2.42
CA ALA A 72 17.91 11.61 -2.07
C ALA A 72 18.35 13.01 -1.61
N ALA A 73 17.85 14.07 -2.26
CA ALA A 73 18.13 15.45 -1.84
C ALA A 73 17.57 15.78 -0.44
N LEU A 74 16.58 15.02 0.04
CA LEU A 74 16.02 15.12 1.39
C LEU A 74 16.65 14.12 2.38
N GLY A 75 17.70 13.39 1.98
CA GLY A 75 18.31 12.34 2.82
C GLY A 75 17.49 11.05 2.91
N LEU A 76 16.49 10.88 2.04
CA LEU A 76 15.61 9.71 1.99
C LEU A 76 15.99 8.75 0.86
N THR A 77 15.53 7.51 0.98
CA THR A 77 15.65 6.51 -0.08
C THR A 77 14.28 6.10 -0.57
N SER A 78 13.95 6.38 -1.84
CA SER A 78 12.76 5.85 -2.49
C SER A 78 13.09 4.56 -3.23
N ARG A 79 12.21 3.56 -3.11
CA ARG A 79 12.36 2.24 -3.75
C ARG A 79 11.05 1.86 -4.44
N ALA A 80 11.13 1.51 -5.72
CA ALA A 80 10.04 0.90 -6.45
C ALA A 80 10.25 -0.62 -6.53
N LYS A 81 9.23 -1.40 -6.18
CA LYS A 81 9.23 -2.86 -6.29
C LYS A 81 7.94 -3.31 -6.98
N VAL A 82 8.06 -4.30 -7.85
CA VAL A 82 6.92 -4.97 -8.47
C VAL A 82 6.68 -6.27 -7.71
N TYR A 83 5.42 -6.55 -7.42
CA TYR A 83 4.99 -7.78 -6.75
C TYR A 83 4.04 -8.57 -7.66
N PRO A 84 4.00 -9.91 -7.56
CA PRO A 84 2.94 -10.68 -8.19
C PRO A 84 1.57 -10.17 -7.77
N ASP A 85 0.65 -10.09 -8.73
CA ASP A 85 -0.76 -9.79 -8.45
C ASP A 85 -1.40 -11.01 -7.75
N GLY A 86 -2.08 -10.78 -6.62
CA GLY A 86 -2.65 -11.83 -5.76
C GLY A 86 -2.01 -11.92 -4.36
N PRO A 87 -2.40 -12.92 -3.56
CA PRO A 87 -1.88 -13.10 -2.21
C PRO A 87 -0.35 -13.29 -2.24
N PRO A 88 0.40 -12.68 -1.33
CA PRO A 88 1.82 -12.95 -1.15
C PRO A 88 2.09 -14.46 -1.11
N LEU A 89 3.21 -14.93 -1.67
CA LEU A 89 3.56 -16.36 -1.70
C LEU A 89 3.52 -17.00 -0.30
N ARG A 90 3.86 -16.22 0.74
CA ARG A 90 3.75 -16.61 2.15
C ARG A 90 2.32 -16.90 2.61
N ASP A 91 1.34 -16.19 2.06
CA ASP A 91 -0.06 -16.28 2.43
C ASP A 91 -0.77 -17.39 1.63
N VAL A 92 -0.18 -17.86 0.51
CA VAL A 92 -0.75 -18.95 -0.31
C VAL A 92 -0.84 -20.26 0.50
N GLY A 93 0.18 -20.59 1.29
CA GLY A 93 0.17 -21.80 2.12
C GLY A 93 -0.91 -21.75 3.19
N GLN A 94 -1.04 -20.59 3.85
CA GLN A 94 -2.06 -20.37 4.86
C GLN A 94 -3.47 -20.38 4.27
N LEU A 95 -3.69 -19.74 3.13
CA LEU A 95 -4.95 -19.79 2.39
C LEU A 95 -5.31 -21.23 2.01
N TRP A 96 -4.34 -22.01 1.55
CA TRP A 96 -4.55 -23.43 1.23
C TRP A 96 -4.98 -24.22 2.46
N VAL A 97 -4.28 -24.08 3.60
CA VAL A 97 -4.64 -24.76 4.86
C VAL A 97 -6.06 -24.38 5.30
N SER A 98 -6.38 -23.08 5.31
CA SER A 98 -7.70 -22.59 5.70
C SER A 98 -8.79 -23.14 4.80
N GLN A 99 -8.63 -23.11 3.47
CA GLN A 99 -9.60 -23.69 2.53
C GLN A 99 -9.76 -25.20 2.73
N ARG A 100 -8.65 -25.92 2.93
CA ARG A 100 -8.65 -27.37 3.11
C ARG A 100 -9.32 -27.80 4.43
N LEU A 101 -9.25 -26.94 5.45
CA LEU A 101 -9.97 -27.09 6.72
C LEU A 101 -11.47 -26.79 6.55
N LEU A 102 -11.83 -25.70 5.88
CA LEU A 102 -13.23 -25.33 5.62
C LEU A 102 -14.00 -26.40 4.83
N GLN A 103 -13.30 -27.13 3.96
CA GLN A 103 -13.89 -28.28 3.25
C GLN A 103 -14.12 -29.52 4.13
N ARG A 104 -13.51 -29.59 5.32
CA ARG A 104 -13.57 -30.76 6.22
C ARG A 104 -14.45 -30.54 7.45
N ILE A 105 -14.70 -29.30 7.85
CA ILE A 105 -15.56 -29.01 8.99
C ILE A 105 -17.03 -29.25 8.62
N SER A 106 -17.82 -29.78 9.56
CA SER A 106 -19.27 -29.94 9.35
C SER A 106 -19.96 -28.57 9.26
N GLY A 107 -21.12 -28.53 8.61
CA GLY A 107 -21.92 -27.29 8.47
C GLY A 107 -22.41 -26.69 9.79
N ASP A 108 -22.23 -27.39 10.91
CA ASP A 108 -22.61 -26.93 12.25
C ASP A 108 -21.66 -25.84 12.77
N TRP A 109 -20.48 -25.70 12.16
CA TRP A 109 -19.50 -24.69 12.53
C TRP A 109 -19.69 -23.41 11.71
N ARG A 110 -19.88 -22.29 12.41
CA ARG A 110 -19.80 -20.95 11.81
C ARG A 110 -18.35 -20.53 11.69
N THR A 111 -18.00 -19.96 10.53
CA THR A 111 -16.64 -19.48 10.21
C THR A 111 -16.65 -17.97 10.04
N GLN A 112 -15.67 -17.30 10.66
CA GLN A 112 -15.37 -15.88 10.42
C GLN A 112 -13.88 -15.74 10.10
N MET A 113 -13.55 -14.93 9.09
CA MET A 113 -12.17 -14.63 8.69
C MET A 113 -11.75 -13.27 9.24
N GLU A 114 -10.46 -13.08 9.51
CA GLU A 114 -9.87 -11.79 9.92
C GLU A 114 -10.56 -11.17 11.15
N VAL A 115 -10.76 -11.96 12.20
CA VAL A 115 -11.48 -11.53 13.42
C VAL A 115 -10.57 -10.69 14.31
N PRO A 116 -10.87 -9.41 14.56
CA PRO A 116 -10.03 -8.56 15.40
C PRO A 116 -9.91 -9.09 16.84
N LEU A 117 -8.73 -8.94 17.45
CA LEU A 117 -8.57 -9.12 18.88
C LEU A 117 -9.20 -7.92 19.60
N THR A 118 -10.24 -8.16 20.40
CA THR A 118 -10.98 -7.12 21.15
C THR A 118 -10.22 -6.67 22.41
N LEU A 119 -8.92 -6.42 22.29
CA LEU A 119 -8.09 -5.82 23.33
C LEU A 119 -7.83 -4.36 22.97
N PRO A 120 -8.01 -3.40 23.90
CA PRO A 120 -7.79 -1.98 23.62
C PRO A 120 -6.40 -1.71 23.05
N GLY A 121 -6.34 -1.13 21.85
CA GLY A 121 -5.08 -0.78 21.17
C GLY A 121 -4.40 -1.93 20.42
N ASP A 122 -4.87 -3.18 20.55
CA ASP A 122 -4.33 -4.31 19.79
C ASP A 122 -4.88 -4.28 18.35
N ARG A 123 -3.96 -4.25 17.38
CA ARG A 123 -4.30 -4.21 15.94
C ARG A 123 -4.26 -5.58 15.28
N ARG A 124 -3.95 -6.63 16.04
CA ARG A 124 -3.86 -8.00 15.52
C ARG A 124 -5.26 -8.57 15.30
N ALA A 125 -5.36 -9.48 14.33
CA ALA A 125 -6.55 -10.25 14.05
C ALA A 125 -6.20 -11.75 14.05
N PHE A 126 -7.17 -12.59 14.39
CA PHE A 126 -7.12 -14.01 14.07
C PHE A 126 -7.47 -14.20 12.60
N ASP A 127 -6.66 -14.97 11.88
CA ASP A 127 -6.91 -15.25 10.47
C ASP A 127 -8.26 -15.96 10.25
N MET A 128 -8.65 -16.82 11.19
CA MET A 128 -9.92 -17.54 11.17
C MET A 128 -10.41 -17.88 12.57
N ARG A 129 -11.71 -17.69 12.82
CA ARG A 129 -12.43 -18.13 14.02
C ARG A 129 -13.51 -19.13 13.62
N LEU A 130 -13.50 -20.29 14.28
CA LEU A 130 -14.57 -21.28 14.21
C LEU A 130 -15.40 -21.20 15.49
N SER A 131 -16.72 -21.22 15.37
CA SER A 131 -17.64 -21.26 16.50
C SER A 131 -18.78 -22.21 16.21
N ARG A 132 -19.12 -23.06 17.17
CA ARG A 132 -20.35 -23.86 17.16
C ARG A 132 -21.30 -23.29 18.22
N ASP A 133 -22.59 -23.34 17.97
CA ASP A 133 -23.54 -23.16 19.08
C ASP A 133 -23.41 -24.38 20.01
N ASP A 134 -23.36 -24.15 21.32
CA ASP A 134 -23.34 -25.25 22.28
C ASP A 134 -24.65 -26.04 22.14
N VAL A 135 -24.51 -27.36 22.00
CA VAL A 135 -25.66 -28.27 22.09
C VAL A 135 -26.04 -28.27 23.56
N SER A 136 -27.23 -27.74 23.86
CA SER A 136 -27.87 -27.84 25.19
C SER A 136 -28.03 -29.30 25.62
#